data_AF-A4CXE5-F1
#
_entry.id   AF-A4CXE5-F1
#
_cell.length_a   1.000
_cell.length_b   1.000
_cell.length_c   1.000
_cell.angle_alpha   90.00
_cell.angle_beta   90.00
_cell.angle_gamma   90.00
#
_symmetry.space_group_name_H-M   'P 1'
#
loop_
_entity.id
_entity.type
_entity.pdbx_description
1 polymer ?
#
loop_
_entity_poly.entity_id
_entity_poly.type
_entity_poly.pdbx_seq_one_letter_code
_entity_poly.pdbx_strand_id
1 'polypeptide(L)' 'MQQPKAVDPSLVKHLVGRVQEIYGPTLTDPERMCWTVVHEHHHDAMPTEYDIREVDEDLYLAVLDACRQLS' A
#
# COMPACT_ATOMS: atom_id res chain seq x y z
N MET A 1 0.56 13.79 -20.50
CA MET A 1 0.00 13.58 -19.15
C MET A 1 -0.56 12.18 -19.13
N GLN A 2 0.05 11.26 -18.37
CA GLN A 2 -0.53 9.93 -18.17
C GLN A 2 -1.80 10.12 -17.34
N GLN A 3 -2.92 9.54 -17.80
CA GLN A 3 -4.15 9.55 -17.02
C GLN A 3 -3.96 8.57 -15.84
N PRO A 4 -4.44 8.91 -14.64
CA PRO A 4 -4.37 7.98 -13.50
C PRO A 4 -5.09 6.68 -13.87
N LYS A 5 -4.43 5.56 -13.61
CA LYS A 5 -4.99 4.23 -13.84
C LYS A 5 -6.16 4.03 -12.89
N ALA A 6 -7.28 3.49 -13.38
CA ALA A 6 -8.39 3.13 -12.50
C ALA A 6 -7.94 2.02 -11.53
N VAL A 7 -7.96 2.33 -10.23
CA VAL A 7 -7.63 1.38 -9.15
C VAL A 7 -8.89 0.65 -8.71
N ASP A 8 -8.81 -0.68 -8.55
CA ASP A 8 -9.91 -1.49 -8.05
C ASP A 8 -10.16 -1.22 -6.54
N PRO A 9 -11.34 -0.71 -6.15
CA PRO A 9 -11.66 -0.45 -4.74
C PRO A 9 -11.66 -1.72 -3.87
N SER A 10 -11.98 -2.88 -4.43
CA SER A 10 -11.95 -4.15 -3.69
C SER A 10 -10.51 -4.54 -3.33
N LEU A 11 -9.56 -4.31 -4.23
CA LEU A 11 -8.14 -4.53 -3.97
C LEU A 11 -7.62 -3.56 -2.90
N VAL A 12 -7.97 -2.27 -2.99
CA VAL A 12 -7.58 -1.27 -1.97
C VAL A 12 -8.06 -1.71 -0.58
N LYS A 13 -9.33 -2.11 -0.45
CA LYS A 13 -9.88 -2.60 0.81
C LYS A 13 -9.13 -3.83 1.34
N HIS A 14 -8.77 -4.76 0.46
CA HIS A 14 -7.98 -5.93 0.84
C HIS A 14 -6.62 -5.54 1.40
N LEU A 15 -5.90 -4.65 0.71
CA LEU A 15 -4.55 -4.23 1.12
C LEU A 15 -4.56 -3.37 2.39
N VAL A 16 -5.59 -2.54 2.62
CA VAL A 16 -5.79 -1.86 3.90
C VAL A 16 -5.95 -2.86 5.04
N GLY A 17 -6.72 -3.94 4.82
CA GLY A 17 -6.84 -5.05 5.78
C GLY A 17 -5.48 -5.68 6.08
N ARG A 18 -4.66 -5.93 5.04
CA ARG A 18 -3.31 -6.46 5.20
C ARG A 18 -2.38 -5.52 5.99
N VAL A 19 -2.45 -4.21 5.76
CA VAL A 19 -1.70 -3.22 6.57
C VAL A 19 -2.08 -3.33 8.04
N GLN A 20 -3.37 -3.39 8.36
CA GLN A 20 -3.85 -3.52 9.73
C GLN A 20 -3.48 -4.87 10.37
N GLU A 21 -3.49 -5.96 9.60
CA GLU A 21 -3.07 -7.29 10.08
C GLU A 21 -1.58 -7.34 10.46
N ILE A 22 -0.71 -6.61 9.73
CA ILE A 22 0.73 -6.61 9.97
C ILE A 22 1.14 -5.61 11.06
N TYR A 23 0.60 -4.39 11.00
CA TYR A 23 1.05 -3.27 11.85
C TYR A 23 0.07 -2.90 12.97
N GLY A 24 -1.15 -3.45 12.94
CA GLY A 24 -2.22 -3.08 13.86
C GLY A 24 -2.99 -1.83 13.42
N PRO A 25 -3.94 -1.35 14.26
CA PRO A 25 -4.83 -0.25 13.90
C PRO A 25 -4.15 1.13 13.96
N THR A 26 -3.03 1.28 14.66
CA THR A 26 -2.33 2.55 14.82
C THR A 26 -1.07 2.58 13.97
N LEU A 27 -1.10 3.33 12.88
CA LEU A 27 0.02 3.43 11.93
C LEU A 27 0.97 4.56 12.35
N THR A 28 2.22 4.21 12.67
CA THR A 28 3.27 5.19 13.06
C THR A 28 4.01 5.78 11.86
N ASP A 29 4.06 5.04 10.75
CA ASP A 29 4.62 5.47 9.47
C ASP A 29 3.74 4.91 8.33
N PRO A 30 2.57 5.53 8.07
CA PRO A 30 1.62 5.03 7.09
C PRO A 30 2.22 4.91 5.68
N GLU A 31 3.15 5.78 5.31
CA GLU A 31 3.79 5.78 3.99
C GLU A 31 4.62 4.51 3.81
N ARG A 32 5.57 4.26 4.72
CA ARG A 32 6.40 3.04 4.67
C ARG A 32 5.56 1.78 4.82
N MET A 33 4.57 1.78 5.72
CA MET A 33 3.72 0.62 5.98
C MET A 33 2.86 0.25 4.77
N CYS A 34 2.19 1.23 4.14
CA CYS A 34 1.40 1.00 2.93
C CYS A 34 2.29 0.60 1.75
N TRP A 35 3.43 1.27 1.57
CA TRP A 35 4.38 0.93 0.52
C TRP A 35 4.87 -0.52 0.64
N THR A 36 5.16 -0.99 1.86
CA THR A 36 5.61 -2.38 2.11
C THR A 36 4.57 -3.40 1.66
N VAL A 37 3.30 -3.19 1.97
CA VAL A 37 2.21 -4.11 1.61
C VAL A 37 1.93 -4.10 0.10
N VAL A 38 1.98 -2.92 -0.53
CA VAL A 38 1.80 -2.80 -1.98
C VAL A 38 2.99 -3.39 -2.74
N HIS A 39 4.20 -3.22 -2.23
CA HIS A 39 5.40 -3.87 -2.74
C HIS A 39 5.29 -5.39 -2.68
N GLU A 40 4.93 -5.95 -1.51
CA GLU A 40 4.72 -7.39 -1.36
C GLU A 40 3.66 -7.91 -2.33
N HIS A 41 2.54 -7.19 -2.49
CA HIS A 41 1.49 -7.56 -3.44
C HIS A 41 1.96 -7.52 -4.90
N HIS A 42 2.78 -6.53 -5.28
CA HIS A 42 3.23 -6.35 -6.65
C HIS A 42 4.32 -7.35 -7.05
N HIS A 43 5.15 -7.77 -6.08
CA HIS A 43 6.33 -8.60 -6.32
C HIS A 43 6.23 -10.02 -5.75
N ASP A 44 5.12 -10.36 -5.10
CA ASP A 44 4.91 -11.59 -4.33
C ASP A 44 6.02 -11.85 -3.27
N ALA A 45 6.68 -10.78 -2.80
CA ALA A 45 7.81 -10.85 -1.90
C ALA A 45 7.98 -9.57 -1.08
N MET A 46 8.22 -9.72 0.23
CA MET A 46 8.54 -8.60 1.12
C MET A 46 9.78 -7.83 0.65
N PRO A 47 9.82 -6.50 0.82
CA PRO A 47 10.98 -5.70 0.48
C PRO A 47 12.15 -6.01 1.40
N THR A 48 13.35 -6.11 0.84
CA THR A 48 14.59 -6.11 1.61
C THR A 48 14.99 -4.69 2.02
N GLU A 49 15.93 -4.56 2.95
CA GLU A 49 16.58 -3.27 3.18
C GLU A 49 17.19 -2.79 1.85
N TYR A 50 16.88 -1.56 1.44
CA TYR A 50 17.26 -0.97 0.14
C TYR A 50 16.62 -1.60 -1.11
N ASP A 51 15.43 -2.18 -0.99
CA ASP A 51 14.66 -2.58 -2.19
C ASP A 51 14.30 -1.35 -3.04
N ILE A 52 14.83 -1.30 -4.26
CA ILE A 52 14.65 -0.20 -5.22
C ILE A 52 13.55 -0.47 -6.25
N ARG A 53 12.84 -1.59 -6.13
CA ARG A 53 11.83 -1.97 -7.12
C ARG A 53 10.65 -1.00 -7.08
N GLU A 54 10.15 -0.69 -8.27
CA GLU A 54 8.95 0.13 -8.42
C GLU A 54 7.71 -0.62 -7.90
N VAL A 55 6.74 0.15 -7.44
CA VAL A 55 5.40 -0.32 -7.07
C VAL A 55 4.37 0.38 -7.95
N ASP A 56 3.16 -0.16 -8.02
CA ASP A 56 2.04 0.55 -8.64
C ASP A 56 1.71 1.79 -7.80
N GLU A 57 2.13 2.97 -8.28
CA GLU A 57 2.02 4.25 -7.56
C GLU A 57 0.55 4.63 -7.30
N ASP A 58 -0.32 4.45 -8.29
CA ASP A 58 -1.75 4.76 -8.16
C ASP A 58 -2.39 3.87 -7.08
N LEU A 59 -2.05 2.58 -7.04
CA LEU A 59 -2.50 1.66 -5.99
C LEU A 59 -1.93 2.05 -4.62
N TYR A 60 -0.65 2.39 -4.54
CA TYR A 60 -0.01 2.87 -3.31
C TYR A 60 -0.71 4.08 -2.72
N LEU A 61 -0.95 5.10 -3.54
CA LEU A 61 -1.63 6.33 -3.11
C LEU A 61 -3.07 6.05 -2.66
N ALA A 62 -3.79 5.16 -3.35
CA ALA A 62 -5.15 4.79 -2.96
C ALA A 62 -5.19 4.03 -1.62
N VAL A 63 -4.25 3.13 -1.36
CA VAL A 63 -4.14 2.42 -0.07
C VAL A 63 -3.74 3.38 1.05
N LEU A 64 -2.76 4.25 0.82
CA LEU A 64 -2.31 5.24 1.78
C LEU A 64 -3.43 6.20 2.19
N ASP A 65 -4.19 6.72 1.22
CA ASP A 65 -5.31 7.60 1.47
C ASP A 65 -6.41 6.89 2.29
N ALA A 66 -6.76 5.66 1.91
CA ALA A 66 -7.73 4.86 2.65
C ALA A 66 -7.29 4.58 4.11
N CYS A 67 -6.01 4.28 4.34
CA CYS A 67 -5.46 4.09 5.68
C CYS A 67 -5.52 5.38 6.52
N ARG A 68 -5.21 6.55 5.92
CA ARG A 68 -5.27 7.85 6.60
C ARG A 68 -6.69 8.27 7.00
N GLN A 69 -7.71 7.79 6.30
CA GLN A 69 -9.11 8.05 6.65
C GLN A 69 -9.61 7.20 7.82
N LEU A 70 -8.87 6.16 8.23
CA LEU A 70 -9.23 5.25 9.33
C LEU A 70 -8.58 5.63 10.67
N SER A 71 -7.55 6.46 10.65
CA SER A 71 -6.78 6.95 11.81
C SER A 71 -7.34 8.26 12.36
#